data_AF-A0ABD2TVX4-F1
#
_entry.id   AF-A0ABD2TVX4-F1
#
_cell.length_a   1.000
_cell.length_b   1.000
_cell.length_c   1.000
_cell.angle_alpha   90.00
_cell.angle_beta   90.00
_cell.angle_gamma   90.00
#
_symmetry.space_group_name_H-M   'P 1'
#
loop_
_entity.id
_entity.type
_entity.pdbx_description
1 polymer ?
#
loop_
_entity_poly.entity_id
_entity_poly.type
_entity_poly.pdbx_seq_one_letter_code
_entity_poly.pdbx_strand_id
1 'polypeptide(L)'
;GNWTSLVMPAAAAGALGYGYMWWKGLSFSDLMYVTKKNMATAVSNLTKHLDNVSEALAATKRHLTQRIENVDGKLDEQMEMSKLIRSEVNDVHGDLSQIGFDLDQLNRMVSGLDGKLLSLEGKQELANAGVMYLCNFINGKKVKMPETLQEQLKIVGNSTPTLMGLKELADSLPEVNSNRFITDGITQDGIDKLKPPRPLLRTASTKC
;
A
#
# COMPACT_ATOMS: atom_id res chain seq x y z
N GLY A 1 73.40 69.09 18.69
CA GLY A 1 73.01 68.49 17.41
C GLY A 1 73.94 67.33 17.12
N ASN A 2 73.40 66.12 16.93
CA ASN A 2 74.18 64.87 16.79
C ASN A 2 73.75 64.08 15.53
N TRP A 3 73.54 64.77 14.41
CA TRP A 3 73.24 64.14 13.11
C TRP A 3 74.52 63.69 12.39
N THR A 4 75.67 64.20 12.80
CA THR A 4 76.97 63.90 12.19
C THR A 4 77.52 62.52 12.54
N SER A 5 77.11 61.94 13.68
CA SER A 5 77.60 60.63 14.13
C SER A 5 76.92 59.43 13.44
N LEU A 6 75.72 59.60 12.87
CA LEU A 6 74.99 58.52 12.17
C LEU A 6 75.28 58.46 10.67
N VAL A 7 75.60 59.60 10.06
CA VAL A 7 75.91 59.68 8.62
C VAL A 7 77.28 59.06 8.32
N MET A 8 78.23 59.15 9.26
CA MET A 8 79.59 58.66 9.05
C MET A 8 79.68 57.12 8.93
N PRO A 9 79.02 56.31 9.78
CA PRO A 9 78.96 54.85 9.60
C PRO A 9 78.14 54.42 8.37
N ALA A 10 77.05 55.13 8.06
CA ALA A 10 76.22 54.83 6.90
C ALA A 10 76.95 55.09 5.57
N ALA A 11 77.71 56.19 5.51
CA ALA A 11 78.56 56.51 4.36
C ALA A 11 79.70 55.51 4.19
N ALA A 12 80.32 55.07 5.31
CA ALA A 12 81.36 54.04 5.27
C ALA A 12 80.81 52.68 4.80
N ALA A 13 79.62 52.27 5.27
CA ALA A 13 78.95 51.06 4.81
C ALA A 13 78.54 51.14 3.33
N GLY A 14 78.05 52.31 2.90
CA GLY A 14 77.73 52.58 1.49
C GLY A 14 78.97 52.53 0.59
N ALA A 15 80.10 53.09 1.02
CA ALA A 15 81.35 53.07 0.27
C ALA A 15 81.95 51.65 0.17
N LEU A 16 81.90 50.86 1.25
CA LEU A 16 82.33 49.45 1.24
C LEU A 16 81.40 48.59 0.37
N GLY A 17 80.09 48.81 0.44
CA GLY A 17 79.10 48.13 -0.41
C GLY A 17 79.28 48.46 -1.89
N TYR A 18 79.55 49.74 -2.22
CA TYR A 18 79.77 50.18 -3.59
C TYR A 18 81.10 49.70 -4.16
N GLY A 19 82.16 49.69 -3.34
CA GLY A 19 83.46 49.09 -3.70
C GLY A 19 83.35 47.59 -3.99
N TYR A 20 82.55 46.87 -3.20
CA TYR A 20 82.26 45.45 -3.44
C TYR A 20 81.50 45.23 -4.75
N MET A 21 80.51 46.07 -5.06
CA MET A 21 79.74 46.00 -6.32
C MET A 21 80.62 46.26 -7.55
N TRP A 22 81.58 47.17 -7.44
CA TRP A 22 82.53 47.48 -8.51
C TRP A 22 83.47 46.30 -8.77
N TRP A 23 84.09 45.74 -7.74
CA TRP A 23 85.04 44.64 -7.92
C TRP A 23 84.35 43.36 -8.41
N LYS A 24 83.07 43.15 -8.04
CA LYS A 24 82.29 42.00 -8.50
C LYS A 24 81.65 42.18 -9.88
N GLY A 25 81.74 43.36 -10.51
CA GLY A 25 81.23 43.62 -11.86
C GLY A 25 79.71 43.50 -12.02
N LEU A 26 78.96 43.41 -10.91
CA LEU A 26 77.50 43.32 -10.92
C LEU A 26 76.93 44.72 -11.10
N SER A 27 76.78 45.13 -12.36
CA SER A 27 76.09 46.37 -12.69
C SER A 27 74.60 46.25 -12.36
N PHE A 28 74.01 47.31 -11.77
CA PHE A 28 72.57 47.39 -11.49
C PHE A 28 71.71 47.07 -12.72
N SER A 29 72.23 47.34 -13.92
CA SER A 29 71.53 47.05 -15.16
C SER A 29 71.33 45.55 -15.39
N ASP A 30 72.31 44.71 -15.04
CA ASP A 30 72.21 43.26 -15.19
C ASP A 30 71.34 42.65 -14.09
N LEU A 31 71.49 43.12 -12.85
CA LEU A 31 70.59 42.75 -11.75
C LEU A 31 69.14 43.14 -12.07
N MET A 32 68.93 44.35 -12.58
CA MET A 32 67.60 44.83 -12.97
C MET A 32 67.10 44.14 -14.22
N TYR A 33 67.95 43.77 -15.18
CA TYR A 33 67.56 43.02 -16.37
C TYR A 33 67.14 41.59 -16.00
N VAL A 34 67.91 40.91 -15.15
CA VAL A 34 67.58 39.59 -14.60
C VAL A 34 66.33 39.67 -13.72
N THR A 35 66.20 40.71 -12.89
CA THR A 35 64.99 40.94 -12.08
C THR A 35 63.77 41.24 -12.96
N LYS A 36 63.90 42.08 -13.98
CA LYS A 36 62.81 42.39 -14.93
C LYS A 36 62.43 41.17 -15.76
N LYS A 37 63.40 40.40 -16.24
CA LYS A 37 63.14 39.20 -17.05
C LYS A 37 62.55 38.08 -16.19
N ASN A 38 63.08 37.84 -14.99
CA ASN A 38 62.55 36.84 -14.07
C ASN A 38 61.17 37.25 -13.54
N MET A 39 60.96 38.52 -13.21
CA MET A 39 59.66 39.03 -12.79
C MET A 39 58.66 39.01 -13.95
N ALA A 40 59.04 39.40 -15.18
CA ALA A 40 58.18 39.29 -16.35
C ALA A 40 57.83 37.82 -16.66
N THR A 41 58.79 36.91 -16.53
CA THR A 41 58.57 35.46 -16.75
C THR A 41 57.65 34.89 -15.67
N ALA A 42 57.91 35.20 -14.39
CA ALA A 42 57.11 34.78 -13.25
C ALA A 42 55.69 35.36 -13.30
N VAL A 43 55.55 36.64 -13.68
CA VAL A 43 54.25 37.30 -13.87
C VAL A 43 53.52 36.67 -15.05
N SER A 44 54.17 36.41 -16.20
CA SER A 44 53.49 35.76 -17.33
C SER A 44 53.03 34.33 -17.00
N ASN A 45 53.80 33.59 -16.20
CA ASN A 45 53.43 32.26 -15.73
C ASN A 45 52.26 32.34 -14.74
N LEU A 46 52.28 33.28 -13.79
CA LEU A 46 51.16 33.52 -12.87
C LEU A 46 49.91 33.97 -13.60
N THR A 47 50.01 34.84 -14.60
CA THR A 47 48.88 35.24 -15.45
C THR A 47 48.32 34.03 -16.19
N LYS A 48 49.15 33.19 -16.80
CA LYS A 48 48.69 31.94 -17.45
C LYS A 48 48.05 30.98 -16.47
N HIS A 49 48.58 30.84 -15.27
CA HIS A 49 47.99 30.00 -14.23
C HIS A 49 46.67 30.57 -13.70
N LEU A 50 46.53 31.90 -13.59
CA LEU A 50 45.28 32.55 -13.24
C LEU A 50 44.23 32.41 -14.34
N ASP A 51 44.62 32.54 -15.61
CA ASP A 51 43.72 32.33 -16.73
C ASP A 51 43.24 30.88 -16.78
N ASN A 52 44.16 29.91 -16.62
CA ASN A 52 43.79 28.49 -16.55
C ASN A 52 42.96 28.15 -15.31
N VAL A 53 43.25 28.74 -14.14
CA VAL A 53 42.44 28.51 -12.93
C VAL A 53 41.10 29.22 -13.02
N SER A 54 41.03 30.40 -13.65
CA SER A 54 39.79 31.12 -13.91
C SER A 54 38.90 30.35 -14.87
N GLU A 55 39.49 29.79 -15.93
CA GLU A 55 38.79 28.93 -16.90
C GLU A 55 38.36 27.61 -16.25
N ALA A 56 39.24 26.95 -15.50
CA ALA A 56 38.91 25.74 -14.76
C ALA A 56 37.85 26.00 -13.67
N LEU A 57 37.90 27.15 -13.00
CA LEU A 57 36.90 27.58 -12.03
C LEU A 57 35.56 27.87 -12.71
N ALA A 58 35.57 28.53 -13.87
CA ALA A 58 34.37 28.79 -14.65
C ALA A 58 33.76 27.49 -15.20
N ALA A 59 34.60 26.56 -15.67
CA ALA A 59 34.18 25.23 -16.12
C ALA A 59 33.62 24.40 -14.96
N THR A 60 34.29 24.42 -13.80
CA THR A 60 33.84 23.70 -12.60
C THR A 60 32.56 24.30 -12.04
N LYS A 61 32.43 25.64 -12.02
CA LYS A 61 31.20 26.33 -11.64
C LYS A 61 30.05 25.92 -12.56
N ARG A 62 30.26 25.94 -13.89
CA ARG A 62 29.25 25.47 -14.86
C ARG A 62 28.89 24.00 -14.65
N HIS A 63 29.87 23.13 -14.45
CA HIS A 63 29.64 21.69 -14.22
C HIS A 63 28.90 21.43 -12.90
N LEU A 64 29.20 22.17 -11.84
CA LEU A 64 28.47 22.09 -10.57
C LEU A 64 27.04 22.61 -10.71
N THR A 65 26.82 23.76 -11.38
CA THR A 65 25.48 24.28 -11.66
C THR A 65 24.65 23.28 -12.45
N GLN A 66 25.21 22.69 -13.52
CA GLN A 66 24.51 21.70 -14.32
C GLN A 66 24.18 20.42 -13.52
N ARG A 67 25.08 19.97 -12.64
CA ARG A 67 24.80 18.84 -11.76
C ARG A 67 23.73 19.17 -10.73
N ILE A 68 23.71 20.40 -10.20
CA ILE A 68 22.68 20.87 -9.26
C ILE A 68 21.33 20.90 -9.97
N GLU A 69 21.23 21.51 -11.15
CA GLU A 69 19.98 21.55 -11.95
C GLU A 69 19.48 20.14 -12.31
N ASN A 70 20.37 19.24 -12.73
CA ASN A 70 20.00 17.86 -13.02
C ASN A 70 19.57 17.08 -11.77
N VAL A 71 20.22 17.31 -10.62
CA VAL A 71 19.83 16.69 -9.35
C VAL A 71 18.51 17.26 -8.85
N ASP A 72 18.27 18.56 -9.03
CA ASP A 72 17.02 19.25 -8.68
C ASP A 72 15.84 18.71 -9.50
N GLY A 73 16.02 18.55 -10.82
CA GLY A 73 15.00 17.90 -11.66
C GLY A 73 14.71 16.45 -11.24
N LYS A 74 15.74 15.66 -10.90
CA LYS A 74 15.56 14.30 -10.37
C LYS A 74 14.91 14.26 -8.98
N LEU A 75 15.15 15.27 -8.16
CA LEU A 75 14.53 15.42 -6.84
C LEU A 75 13.03 15.71 -6.99
N ASP A 76 12.68 16.60 -7.93
CA ASP A 76 11.29 16.95 -8.24
C ASP A 76 10.53 15.72 -8.78
N GLU A 77 11.12 15.00 -9.74
CA GLU A 77 10.58 13.71 -10.22
C GLU A 77 10.42 12.68 -9.09
N GLN A 78 11.39 12.57 -8.17
CA GLN A 78 11.26 11.70 -7.00
C GLN A 78 10.18 12.17 -6.04
N MET A 79 9.99 13.48 -5.87
CA MET A 79 8.96 14.03 -5.00
C MET A 79 7.57 13.73 -5.57
N GLU A 80 7.38 13.89 -6.88
CA GLU A 80 6.15 13.52 -7.56
C GLU A 80 5.87 12.01 -7.44
N MET A 81 6.88 11.18 -7.68
CA MET A 81 6.76 9.72 -7.53
C MET A 81 6.45 9.32 -6.08
N SER A 82 7.10 9.94 -5.09
CA SER A 82 6.83 9.72 -3.67
C SER A 82 5.39 10.10 -3.30
N LYS A 83 4.88 11.20 -3.86
CA LYS A 83 3.50 11.63 -3.68
C LYS A 83 2.51 10.64 -4.30
N LEU A 84 2.79 10.13 -5.49
CA LEU A 84 1.99 9.12 -6.16
C LEU A 84 1.95 7.82 -5.35
N ILE A 85 3.12 7.31 -4.93
CA ILE A 85 3.23 6.13 -4.05
C ILE A 85 2.43 6.34 -2.77
N ARG A 86 2.52 7.52 -2.13
CA ARG A 86 1.76 7.81 -0.92
C ARG A 86 0.25 7.78 -1.15
N SER A 87 -0.22 8.27 -2.30
CA SER A 87 -1.63 8.20 -2.69
C SER A 87 -2.05 6.74 -2.90
N GLU A 88 -1.31 5.99 -3.71
CA GLU A 88 -1.62 4.57 -3.99
C GLU A 88 -1.64 3.73 -2.71
N VAL A 89 -0.70 3.94 -1.80
CA VAL A 89 -0.68 3.23 -0.50
C VAL A 89 -1.89 3.60 0.35
N ASN A 90 -2.33 4.85 0.33
CA ASN A 90 -3.54 5.27 1.04
C ASN A 90 -4.80 4.65 0.43
N ASP A 91 -4.87 4.56 -0.90
CA ASP A 91 -5.98 3.94 -1.62
C ASP A 91 -6.05 2.44 -1.33
N VAL A 92 -4.91 1.73 -1.41
CA VAL A 92 -4.80 0.31 -1.05
C VAL A 92 -5.14 0.07 0.43
N HIS A 93 -4.75 0.98 1.32
CA HIS A 93 -5.15 0.90 2.74
C HIS A 93 -6.67 1.07 2.90
N GLY A 94 -7.29 1.95 2.11
CA GLY A 94 -8.74 2.09 2.03
C GLY A 94 -9.41 0.80 1.56
N ASP A 95 -8.94 0.22 0.46
CA ASP A 95 -9.43 -1.04 -0.08
C ASP A 95 -9.26 -2.20 0.92
N LEU A 96 -8.11 -2.29 1.59
CA LEU A 96 -7.85 -3.30 2.62
C LEU A 96 -8.79 -3.14 3.82
N SER A 97 -9.05 -1.90 4.24
CA SER A 97 -10.03 -1.60 5.29
C SER A 97 -11.43 -2.05 4.89
N GLN A 98 -11.84 -1.77 3.65
CA GLN A 98 -13.11 -2.24 3.09
C GLN A 98 -13.21 -3.77 3.08
N ILE A 99 -12.18 -4.47 2.61
CA ILE A 99 -12.11 -5.93 2.65
C ILE A 99 -12.22 -6.44 4.08
N GLY A 100 -11.62 -5.75 5.05
CA GLY A 100 -11.76 -6.06 6.48
C GLY A 100 -13.22 -6.00 6.95
N PHE A 101 -13.98 -4.98 6.56
CA PHE A 101 -15.41 -4.87 6.86
C PHE A 101 -16.24 -5.97 6.19
N ASP A 102 -15.98 -6.24 4.90
CA ASP A 102 -16.67 -7.30 4.15
C ASP A 102 -16.40 -8.68 4.76
N LEU A 103 -15.17 -8.93 5.23
CA LEU A 103 -14.79 -10.16 5.92
C LEU A 103 -15.53 -10.32 7.26
N ASP A 104 -15.67 -9.25 8.05
CA ASP A 104 -16.45 -9.30 9.30
C ASP A 104 -17.93 -9.60 9.01
N GLN A 105 -18.51 -8.96 7.99
CA GLN A 105 -19.88 -9.23 7.57
C GLN A 105 -20.05 -10.68 7.11
N LEU A 106 -19.11 -11.20 6.32
CA LEU A 106 -19.12 -12.60 5.89
C LEU A 106 -19.02 -13.54 7.09
N ASN A 107 -18.13 -13.26 8.04
CA ASN A 107 -17.96 -14.08 9.23
C ASN A 107 -19.23 -14.11 10.09
N ARG A 108 -19.92 -12.97 10.24
CA ARG A 108 -21.23 -12.89 10.92
C ARG A 108 -22.29 -13.70 10.19
N MET A 109 -22.31 -13.65 8.86
CA MET A 109 -23.24 -14.43 8.05
C MET A 109 -22.98 -15.93 8.23
N VAL A 110 -21.72 -16.36 8.16
CA VAL A 110 -21.31 -17.77 8.36
C VAL A 110 -21.68 -18.23 9.76
N SER A 111 -21.38 -17.45 10.79
CA SER A 111 -21.75 -17.75 12.18
C SER A 111 -23.27 -17.86 12.37
N GLY A 112 -24.03 -16.98 11.72
CA GLY A 112 -25.50 -17.05 11.72
C GLY A 112 -26.02 -18.29 11.00
N LEU A 113 -25.36 -18.71 9.90
CA LEU A 113 -25.73 -19.91 9.17
C LEU A 113 -25.40 -21.18 9.95
N ASP A 114 -24.27 -21.23 10.65
CA ASP A 114 -23.87 -22.32 11.53
C ASP A 114 -24.90 -22.52 12.67
N GLY A 115 -25.32 -21.44 13.33
CA GLY A 115 -26.40 -21.50 14.32
C GLY A 115 -27.73 -21.99 13.73
N LYS A 116 -28.08 -21.58 12.51
CA LYS A 116 -29.27 -22.07 11.80
C LYS A 116 -29.14 -23.55 11.41
N LEU A 117 -27.95 -24.01 11.05
CA LEU A 117 -27.66 -25.40 10.71
C LEU A 117 -27.83 -26.29 11.93
N LEU A 118 -27.23 -25.93 13.07
CA LEU A 118 -27.39 -26.66 14.34
C LEU A 118 -28.86 -26.73 14.77
N SER A 119 -29.61 -25.62 14.63
CA SER A 119 -31.04 -25.61 14.94
C SER A 119 -31.85 -26.51 14.00
N LEU A 120 -31.49 -26.55 12.71
CA LEU A 120 -32.14 -27.40 11.72
C LEU A 120 -31.86 -28.88 11.99
N GLU A 121 -30.63 -29.23 12.31
CA GLU A 121 -30.21 -30.58 12.66
C GLU A 121 -31.01 -31.09 13.87
N GLY A 122 -31.12 -30.30 14.94
CA GLY A 122 -31.94 -30.67 16.11
C GLY A 122 -33.42 -30.85 15.79
N LYS A 123 -33.99 -30.02 14.88
CA LYS A 123 -35.38 -30.18 14.42
C LYS A 123 -35.56 -31.45 13.58
N GLN A 124 -34.57 -31.81 12.76
CA GLN A 124 -34.60 -33.02 11.95
C GLN A 124 -34.47 -34.28 12.82
N GLU A 125 -33.62 -34.27 13.85
CA GLU A 125 -33.50 -35.37 14.80
C GLU A 125 -34.81 -35.58 15.57
N LEU A 126 -35.45 -34.49 16.00
CA LEU A 126 -36.77 -34.50 16.63
C LEU A 126 -37.85 -35.06 15.69
N ALA A 127 -37.91 -34.58 14.44
CA ALA A 127 -38.85 -35.08 13.44
C ALA A 127 -38.64 -36.58 13.16
N ASN A 128 -37.39 -37.03 13.04
CA ASN A 128 -37.05 -38.43 12.85
C ASN A 128 -37.49 -39.30 14.04
N ALA A 129 -37.25 -38.85 15.27
CA ALA A 129 -37.72 -39.52 16.49
C ALA A 129 -39.25 -39.60 16.54
N GLY A 130 -39.95 -38.52 16.13
CA GLY A 130 -41.40 -38.49 16.04
C GLY A 130 -41.96 -39.50 15.02
N VAL A 131 -41.39 -39.54 13.81
CA VAL A 131 -41.79 -40.49 12.76
C VAL A 131 -41.54 -41.93 13.20
N MET A 132 -40.39 -42.22 13.82
CA MET A 132 -40.07 -43.53 14.37
C MET A 132 -41.06 -43.96 15.46
N TYR A 133 -41.48 -43.05 16.34
CA TYR A 133 -42.50 -43.32 17.35
C TYR A 133 -43.86 -43.65 16.72
N LEU A 134 -44.31 -42.84 15.76
CA LEU A 134 -45.56 -43.06 15.01
C LEU A 134 -45.55 -44.41 14.27
N CYS A 135 -44.44 -44.75 13.61
CA CYS A 135 -44.29 -46.03 12.92
C CYS A 135 -44.41 -47.21 13.90
N ASN A 136 -43.74 -47.15 15.05
CA ASN A 136 -43.83 -48.19 16.08
C ASN A 136 -45.22 -48.30 16.70
N PHE A 137 -45.91 -47.17 16.90
CA PHE A 137 -47.27 -47.12 17.42
C PHE A 137 -48.27 -47.80 16.47
N ILE A 138 -48.19 -47.49 15.17
CA ILE A 138 -49.02 -48.13 14.12
C ILE A 138 -48.71 -49.63 14.00
N ASN A 139 -47.44 -50.02 14.19
CA ASN A 139 -47.03 -51.43 14.23
C ASN A 139 -47.48 -52.19 15.50
N GLY A 140 -48.29 -51.57 16.38
CA GLY A 140 -48.84 -52.21 17.58
C GLY A 140 -47.84 -52.40 18.72
N LYS A 141 -46.62 -51.85 18.60
CA LYS A 141 -45.61 -51.91 19.66
C LYS A 141 -45.86 -50.77 20.65
N LYS A 142 -46.11 -51.09 21.93
CA LYS A 142 -46.20 -50.11 23.02
C LYS A 142 -44.81 -49.57 23.36
N VAL A 143 -44.35 -48.60 22.58
CA VAL A 143 -43.08 -47.89 22.83
C VAL A 143 -43.37 -46.68 23.71
N LYS A 144 -42.54 -46.44 24.74
CA LYS A 144 -42.63 -45.22 25.56
C LYS A 144 -42.18 -44.02 24.73
N MET A 145 -42.96 -42.93 24.77
CA MET A 145 -42.63 -41.67 24.09
C MET A 145 -41.23 -41.18 24.54
N PRO A 146 -40.33 -40.81 23.61
CA PRO A 146 -39.05 -40.20 23.95
C PRO A 146 -39.23 -38.93 24.79
N GLU A 147 -38.43 -38.77 25.85
CA GLU A 147 -38.50 -37.62 26.77
C GLU A 147 -38.26 -36.28 26.05
N THR A 148 -37.36 -36.26 25.05
CA THR A 148 -37.06 -35.09 24.22
C THR A 148 -38.26 -34.61 23.38
N LEU A 149 -39.10 -35.54 22.90
CA LEU A 149 -40.37 -35.19 22.23
C LEU A 149 -41.39 -34.68 23.23
N GLN A 150 -41.45 -35.29 24.41
CA GLN A 150 -42.42 -34.93 25.43
C GLN A 150 -42.14 -33.55 26.05
N GLU A 151 -40.88 -33.19 26.23
CA GLU A 151 -40.46 -31.86 26.69
C GLU A 151 -40.73 -30.77 25.64
N GLN A 152 -40.39 -31.02 24.38
CA GLN A 152 -40.71 -30.09 23.28
C GLN A 152 -42.23 -29.91 23.10
N LEU A 153 -43.04 -30.97 23.21
CA LEU A 153 -44.50 -30.87 23.21
C LEU A 153 -45.06 -30.12 24.43
N LYS A 154 -44.42 -30.23 25.60
CA LYS A 154 -44.79 -29.43 26.79
C LYS A 154 -44.44 -27.95 26.62
N ILE A 155 -43.33 -27.62 25.96
CA ILE A 155 -42.88 -26.25 25.66
C ILE A 155 -43.62 -25.65 24.45
N VAL A 156 -44.18 -26.46 23.57
CA VAL A 156 -45.13 -26.00 22.55
C VAL A 156 -46.54 -25.89 23.15
N GLY A 157 -46.90 -26.76 24.09
CA GLY A 157 -48.22 -26.81 24.72
C GLY A 157 -48.55 -25.65 25.66
N ASN A 158 -47.55 -24.87 26.11
CA ASN A 158 -47.76 -23.64 26.88
C ASN A 158 -47.85 -22.38 26.01
N SER A 159 -47.67 -22.52 24.69
CA SER A 159 -48.10 -21.55 23.69
C SER A 159 -49.20 -22.19 22.84
N THR A 160 -50.39 -22.35 23.43
CA THR A 160 -51.60 -22.81 22.73
C THR A 160 -51.73 -22.16 21.35
N PRO A 161 -51.54 -22.88 20.22
CA PRO A 161 -52.27 -22.58 19.03
C PRO A 161 -53.60 -23.28 19.23
N THR A 162 -54.63 -22.49 19.55
CA THR A 162 -56.01 -22.94 19.64
C THR A 162 -56.31 -23.93 18.52
N LEU A 163 -56.47 -25.20 18.88
CA LEU A 163 -56.79 -26.33 18.00
C LEU A 163 -58.21 -26.22 17.40
N MET A 164 -58.81 -25.01 17.43
CA MET A 164 -60.11 -24.71 16.83
C MET A 164 -60.08 -24.90 15.31
N GLY A 165 -58.98 -24.56 14.64
CA GLY A 165 -58.89 -24.68 13.18
C GLY A 165 -58.88 -26.13 12.67
N LEU A 166 -58.30 -27.07 13.42
CA LEU A 166 -58.29 -28.48 13.01
C LEU A 166 -59.62 -29.19 13.34
N LYS A 167 -60.32 -28.74 14.40
CA LYS A 167 -61.66 -29.23 14.73
C LYS A 167 -62.68 -28.81 13.65
N GLU A 168 -62.56 -27.60 13.13
CA GLU A 168 -63.42 -27.10 12.05
C GLU A 168 -63.21 -27.86 10.72
N LEU A 169 -62.00 -28.38 10.47
CA LEU A 169 -61.71 -29.26 9.33
C LEU A 169 -62.21 -30.71 9.53
N ALA A 170 -62.25 -31.20 10.77
CA ALA A 170 -62.82 -32.52 11.07
C ALA A 170 -64.36 -32.51 11.04
N ASP A 171 -64.98 -31.42 11.50
CA ASP A 171 -66.44 -31.25 11.52
C ASP A 171 -67.01 -30.83 10.14
N SER A 172 -66.17 -30.39 9.19
CA SER A 172 -66.56 -30.07 7.80
C SER A 172 -66.30 -31.19 6.81
N LEU A 173 -65.93 -32.39 7.26
CA LEU A 173 -65.77 -33.56 6.41
C LEU A 173 -67.13 -34.27 6.31
N PRO A 174 -67.91 -34.11 5.22
CA PRO A 174 -69.10 -34.92 5.04
C PRO A 174 -68.67 -36.38 4.93
N GLU A 175 -69.41 -37.27 5.60
CA GLU A 175 -69.45 -38.69 5.29
C GLU A 175 -69.66 -38.86 3.77
N VAL A 176 -68.58 -39.03 3.03
CA VAL A 176 -68.63 -39.35 1.61
C VAL A 176 -67.85 -40.64 1.42
N ASN A 177 -68.66 -41.70 1.49
CA ASN A 177 -68.61 -42.87 0.65
C ASN A 177 -67.47 -42.88 -0.37
N SER A 178 -66.61 -43.89 -0.24
CA SER A 178 -65.65 -44.28 -1.27
C SER A 178 -66.27 -44.19 -2.66
N ASN A 179 -65.45 -43.74 -3.62
CA ASN A 179 -65.68 -43.71 -5.07
C ASN A 179 -66.10 -42.34 -5.64
N ARG A 180 -65.17 -41.38 -5.71
CA ARG A 180 -65.06 -40.59 -6.94
C ARG A 180 -63.68 -40.00 -7.17
N PHE A 181 -63.07 -40.57 -8.20
CA PHE A 181 -62.07 -39.99 -9.10
C PHE A 181 -62.43 -38.55 -9.53
N ILE A 182 -61.47 -37.95 -10.25
CA ILE A 182 -61.50 -36.68 -11.02
C ILE A 182 -60.66 -35.59 -10.32
N THR A 183 -59.44 -35.27 -10.75
CA THR A 183 -58.99 -34.75 -12.06
C THR A 183 -59.31 -33.24 -12.23
N ASP A 184 -58.27 -32.53 -12.68
CA ASP A 184 -58.21 -31.17 -13.25
C ASP A 184 -58.12 -29.92 -12.37
N GLY A 185 -57.15 -29.07 -12.74
CA GLY A 185 -56.94 -27.71 -12.20
C GLY A 185 -55.62 -27.05 -12.67
N ILE A 186 -55.58 -26.69 -13.96
CA ILE A 186 -54.52 -26.07 -14.78
C ILE A 186 -54.17 -24.63 -14.27
N THR A 187 -52.93 -24.10 -14.29
CA THR A 187 -52.41 -23.14 -15.31
C THR A 187 -51.01 -22.55 -14.96
N GLN A 188 -50.17 -22.48 -16.02
CA GLN A 188 -49.19 -21.46 -16.46
C GLN A 188 -48.42 -20.58 -15.45
N ASP A 189 -47.10 -20.41 -15.64
CA ASP A 189 -46.52 -19.16 -16.21
C ASP A 189 -44.98 -19.20 -16.36
N GLY A 190 -44.46 -18.52 -17.39
CA GLY A 190 -43.16 -17.81 -17.39
C GLY A 190 -41.84 -18.58 -17.48
N ILE A 191 -41.41 -18.96 -18.70
CA ILE A 191 -39.98 -19.23 -19.00
C ILE A 191 -39.28 -17.89 -19.25
N ASP A 192 -38.58 -17.38 -18.25
CA ASP A 192 -37.64 -16.27 -18.41
C ASP A 192 -36.22 -16.75 -18.71
N LYS A 193 -35.60 -16.06 -19.66
CA LYS A 193 -34.35 -16.42 -20.36
C LYS A 193 -33.14 -16.44 -19.42
N LEU A 194 -32.59 -17.64 -19.21
CA LEU A 194 -31.27 -17.83 -18.61
C LEU A 194 -30.15 -17.52 -19.63
N LYS A 195 -29.45 -16.40 -19.44
CA LYS A 195 -28.25 -16.02 -20.20
C LYS A 195 -27.05 -16.85 -19.69
N PRO A 196 -26.23 -17.47 -20.55
CA PRO A 196 -25.08 -18.24 -20.09
C PRO A 196 -23.95 -17.34 -19.58
N PRO A 197 -23.15 -17.79 -18.60
CA PRO A 197 -22.04 -17.01 -18.04
C PRO A 197 -20.88 -16.91 -19.05
N ARG A 198 -20.27 -15.73 -19.14
CA ARG A 198 -19.10 -15.47 -19.99
C ARG A 198 -17.86 -16.17 -19.41
N PRO A 199 -17.06 -16.89 -20.21
CA PRO A 199 -15.78 -17.41 -19.76
C PRO A 199 -14.76 -16.27 -19.64
N LEU A 200 -14.05 -16.21 -18.51
CA LEU A 200 -12.92 -15.32 -18.27
C LEU A 200 -11.77 -15.70 -19.20
N LEU A 201 -11.50 -14.88 -20.21
CA LEU A 201 -10.31 -15.00 -21.05
C LEU A 201 -9.10 -14.52 -20.26
N ARG A 202 -8.21 -15.46 -19.93
CA ARG A 202 -6.90 -15.22 -19.34
C ARG A 202 -5.95 -14.72 -20.44
N THR A 203 -5.65 -13.44 -20.44
CA THR A 203 -4.62 -12.85 -21.30
C THR A 203 -3.25 -13.32 -20.84
N ALA A 204 -2.59 -14.16 -21.65
CA ALA A 204 -1.17 -14.42 -21.55
C ALA A 204 -0.43 -13.30 -22.29
N SER A 205 0.32 -12.47 -21.55
CA SER A 205 1.22 -11.46 -22.11
C SER A 205 2.53 -12.14 -22.49
N THR A 206 2.77 -12.29 -23.79
CA THR A 206 4.06 -12.69 -24.35
C THR A 206 4.97 -11.48 -24.41
N LYS A 207 6.07 -11.51 -23.64
CA LYS A 207 7.21 -10.61 -23.83
C LYS A 207 7.86 -10.88 -25.20
N CYS A 208 8.09 -9.81 -25.95
CA CYS A 208 9.15 -9.69 -26.95
C CYS A 208 9.84 -8.35 -26.66
#